data_AF-A0A9R1GQG6-F1
#
_entry.id   AF-A0A9R1GQG6-F1
#
_cell.length_a   1.000
_cell.length_b   1.000
_cell.length_c   1.000
_cell.angle_alpha   90.00
_cell.angle_beta   90.00
_cell.angle_gamma   90.00
#
_symmetry.space_group_name_H-M   'P 1'
#
loop_
_entity.id
_entity.type
_entity.pdbx_description
1 polymer ?
#
loop_
_entity_poly.entity_id
_entity_poly.type
_entity_poly.pdbx_seq_one_letter_code
_entity_poly.pdbx_strand_id
1 'polypeptide(L)'
;MAGAQLRRVVAVLLLACCCSMAPAATARGMSAGIAHNITSFLSGHPEYKQYNRYLTETRVCDEINARAGVTVLVLGDGAMSTLVSDAGADLGAIKNALRLHALLDYWDVKKLKALPAGADTLTDTFYQAAGGAATSATGSVKMAKLDGGGFGFASAASPGDAYDATFAKALKQTQYDFAVLEVTAPIEFDGLFDGPTVANLTKLLEKAGCKRFAALIASTGVLKDYQAAMADEAGLTLFAPKDDAFLGKGAPDVDAMPRADLVALLRYHALPGYNPRPSLKLVKASARPFRTLASTAGGKYNVSVVARGDDVSLDTGLRKSRVAETVLDDTPVCVLTVDRLLMPLELFAGAPAEAPSPTPAPAPSPADATPSSPPAPPPADAPSEAAADHVHKDVKASSASALSVGALAAAACSAVLASLL
;
A
#
# COMPACT_ATOMS: atom_id res chain seq x y z
N MET A 1 -7.77 42.61 -82.40
CA MET A 1 -7.23 43.96 -82.17
C MET A 1 -6.98 44.12 -80.67
N ALA A 2 -5.77 44.52 -80.30
CA ALA A 2 -5.31 45.19 -79.06
C ALA A 2 -5.89 44.74 -77.69
N GLY A 3 -5.13 44.46 -76.64
CA GLY A 3 -3.74 44.77 -76.34
C GLY A 3 -3.63 45.26 -74.87
N ALA A 4 -2.64 44.72 -74.15
CA ALA A 4 -1.93 45.27 -72.98
C ALA A 4 -2.72 45.55 -71.67
N GLN A 5 -2.44 44.92 -70.53
CA GLN A 5 -1.22 44.99 -69.67
C GLN A 5 -0.81 46.43 -69.25
N LEU A 6 -0.87 46.71 -67.94
CA LEU A 6 0.30 46.86 -67.03
C LEU A 6 0.22 48.03 -66.00
N ARG A 7 0.63 47.70 -64.75
CA ARG A 7 1.19 48.53 -63.63
C ARG A 7 0.20 49.23 -62.69
N ARG A 8 0.40 49.36 -61.37
CA ARG A 8 1.24 48.81 -60.25
C ARG A 8 0.87 49.71 -59.02
N VAL A 9 1.12 49.23 -57.80
CA VAL A 9 1.40 49.99 -56.53
C VAL A 9 0.30 50.08 -55.44
N VAL A 10 0.44 49.19 -54.43
CA VAL A 10 0.58 49.37 -52.95
C VAL A 10 -0.42 50.20 -52.11
N ALA A 11 -0.70 49.66 -50.89
CA ALA A 11 -1.19 50.24 -49.61
C ALA A 11 -2.70 50.04 -49.32
N VAL A 12 -3.11 49.05 -48.51
CA VAL A 12 -3.15 49.01 -47.02
C VAL A 12 -4.16 50.02 -46.44
N LEU A 13 -5.32 49.55 -45.93
CA LEU A 13 -5.71 49.66 -44.51
C LEU A 13 -7.09 49.02 -44.22
N LEU A 14 -7.10 48.06 -43.28
CA LEU A 14 -8.12 47.71 -42.28
C LEU A 14 -9.63 47.86 -42.61
N LEU A 15 -10.34 46.74 -42.71
CA LEU A 15 -11.72 46.66 -42.23
C LEU A 15 -12.09 45.26 -41.70
N ALA A 16 -12.25 45.23 -40.38
CA ALA A 16 -13.06 44.34 -39.53
C ALA A 16 -13.58 43.03 -40.15
N CYS A 17 -12.98 41.90 -39.74
CA CYS A 17 -13.68 40.61 -39.71
C CYS A 17 -13.90 40.24 -38.24
N CYS A 18 -15.17 40.24 -37.84
CA CYS A 18 -15.63 40.03 -36.48
C CYS A 18 -15.13 38.70 -35.91
N CYS A 19 -14.55 38.79 -34.71
CA CYS A 19 -14.22 37.67 -33.85
C CYS A 19 -15.49 36.91 -33.45
N SER A 20 -15.77 35.77 -34.08
CA SER A 20 -16.55 34.72 -33.44
C SER A 20 -15.60 33.92 -32.54
N MET A 21 -15.44 34.38 -31.29
CA MET A 21 -14.83 33.59 -30.23
C MET A 21 -15.76 32.40 -29.93
N ALA A 22 -15.53 31.27 -30.59
CA ALA A 22 -15.88 29.98 -30.03
C ALA A 22 -14.83 29.67 -28.96
N PRO A 23 -15.19 29.30 -27.72
CA PRO A 23 -14.20 28.78 -26.80
C PRO A 23 -13.64 27.51 -27.45
N ALA A 24 -12.34 27.49 -27.70
CA ALA A 24 -11.63 26.26 -27.92
C ALA A 24 -11.93 25.39 -26.70
N ALA A 25 -12.84 24.43 -26.87
CA ALA A 25 -12.97 23.32 -25.97
C ALA A 25 -11.60 22.63 -26.06
N THR A 26 -10.70 23.00 -25.15
CA THR A 26 -9.56 22.19 -24.78
C THR A 26 -10.12 20.79 -24.68
N ALA A 27 -9.69 19.91 -25.58
CA ALA A 27 -9.86 18.48 -25.44
C ALA A 27 -9.18 18.14 -24.12
N ARG A 28 -9.97 18.26 -23.05
CA ARG A 28 -9.68 17.81 -21.72
C ARG A 28 -9.44 16.34 -21.94
N GLY A 29 -8.17 15.94 -21.90
CA GLY A 29 -7.74 14.59 -22.19
C GLY A 29 -8.73 13.66 -21.53
N MET A 30 -9.46 12.89 -22.36
CA MET A 30 -10.10 11.70 -21.85
C MET A 30 -8.96 10.93 -21.20
N SER A 31 -8.98 10.87 -19.86
CA SER A 31 -8.20 9.86 -19.15
C SER A 31 -8.75 8.55 -19.69
N ALA A 32 -8.07 7.99 -20.69
CA ALA A 32 -8.26 6.61 -21.07
C ALA A 32 -8.17 5.83 -19.76
N GLY A 33 -9.26 5.17 -19.37
CA GLY A 33 -9.19 4.27 -18.23
C GLY A 33 -8.03 3.30 -18.47
N ILE A 34 -7.25 3.02 -17.43
CA ILE A 34 -6.13 2.09 -17.52
C ILE A 34 -6.67 0.77 -18.08
N ALA A 35 -6.28 0.41 -19.30
CA ALA A 35 -6.88 -0.67 -20.08
C ALA A 35 -6.04 -1.94 -20.11
N HIS A 36 -5.00 -2.03 -19.27
CA HIS A 36 -4.19 -3.22 -19.12
C HIS A 36 -4.41 -3.91 -17.78
N ASN A 37 -4.41 -5.25 -17.84
CA ASN A 37 -4.32 -6.10 -16.67
C ASN A 37 -3.27 -7.18 -16.95
N ILE A 38 -2.11 -7.07 -16.29
CA ILE A 38 -0.98 -7.97 -16.52
C ILE A 38 -1.33 -9.43 -16.24
N THR A 39 -2.06 -9.71 -15.15
CA THR A 39 -2.35 -11.08 -14.73
C THR A 39 -3.38 -11.74 -15.64
N SER A 40 -4.36 -10.97 -16.13
CA SER A 40 -5.29 -11.42 -17.16
C SER A 40 -4.56 -11.73 -18.47
N PHE A 41 -3.59 -10.91 -18.88
CA PHE A 41 -2.80 -11.17 -20.08
C PHE A 41 -1.96 -12.45 -19.95
N LEU A 42 -1.18 -12.57 -18.86
CA LEU A 42 -0.31 -13.72 -18.62
C LEU A 42 -1.08 -15.04 -18.39
N SER A 43 -2.35 -14.99 -18.00
CA SER A 43 -3.17 -16.20 -17.86
C SER A 43 -3.33 -17.00 -19.16
N GLY A 44 -3.18 -16.35 -20.32
CA GLY A 44 -3.20 -16.99 -21.63
C GLY A 44 -1.87 -17.63 -22.05
N HIS A 45 -0.82 -17.51 -21.22
CA HIS A 45 0.54 -17.93 -21.52
C HIS A 45 1.06 -18.90 -20.42
N PRO A 46 0.94 -20.22 -20.61
CA PRO A 46 1.29 -21.20 -19.60
C PRO A 46 2.77 -21.18 -19.21
N GLU A 47 3.66 -20.67 -20.07
CA GLU A 47 5.11 -20.55 -19.83
C GLU A 47 5.50 -19.47 -18.80
N TYR A 48 4.56 -18.61 -18.38
CA TYR A 48 4.76 -17.59 -17.35
C TYR A 48 3.86 -17.80 -16.12
N LYS A 49 3.39 -19.04 -15.91
CA LYS A 49 2.45 -19.37 -14.84
C LYS A 49 3.01 -19.02 -13.46
N GLN A 50 4.29 -19.31 -13.22
CA GLN A 50 4.95 -19.03 -11.95
C GLN A 50 5.11 -17.52 -11.74
N TYR A 51 5.52 -16.79 -12.77
CA TYR A 51 5.63 -15.32 -12.72
C TYR A 51 4.27 -14.68 -12.40
N ASN A 52 3.20 -15.12 -13.07
CA ASN A 52 1.84 -14.62 -12.85
C ASN A 52 1.31 -14.94 -11.44
N ARG A 53 1.63 -16.13 -10.91
CA ARG A 53 1.29 -16.51 -9.53
C ARG A 53 1.92 -15.53 -8.55
N TYR A 54 3.23 -15.31 -8.63
CA TYR A 54 3.93 -14.42 -7.69
C TYR A 54 3.53 -12.96 -7.85
N LEU A 55 3.27 -12.46 -9.07
CA LEU A 55 2.67 -11.12 -9.25
C LEU A 55 1.37 -10.94 -8.47
N THR A 56 0.54 -11.99 -8.42
CA THR A 56 -0.75 -11.99 -7.73
C THR A 56 -0.56 -12.11 -6.21
N GLU A 57 0.25 -13.06 -5.75
CA GLU A 57 0.52 -13.31 -4.32
C GLU A 57 1.21 -12.10 -3.65
N THR A 58 2.19 -11.50 -4.33
CA THR A 58 2.90 -10.31 -3.86
C THR A 58 2.14 -9.00 -4.06
N ARG A 59 1.05 -9.04 -4.86
CA ARG A 59 0.25 -7.88 -5.29
C ARG A 59 0.98 -6.83 -6.12
N VAL A 60 2.14 -7.15 -6.67
CA VAL A 60 2.84 -6.26 -7.63
C VAL A 60 1.97 -6.03 -8.87
N CYS A 61 1.07 -6.97 -9.20
CA CYS A 61 0.07 -6.75 -10.25
C CYS A 61 -0.79 -5.50 -10.03
N ASP A 62 -1.16 -5.19 -8.78
CA ASP A 62 -2.00 -4.03 -8.47
C ASP A 62 -1.23 -2.73 -8.73
N GLU A 63 0.08 -2.71 -8.42
CA GLU A 63 0.96 -1.58 -8.69
C GLU A 63 1.14 -1.33 -10.19
N ILE A 64 1.40 -2.39 -10.97
CA ILE A 64 1.56 -2.33 -12.42
C ILE A 64 0.26 -1.86 -13.09
N ASN A 65 -0.88 -2.45 -12.69
CA ASN A 65 -2.18 -2.14 -13.27
C ASN A 65 -2.72 -0.77 -12.83
N ALA A 66 -2.13 -0.12 -11.83
CA ALA A 66 -2.50 1.22 -11.39
C ALA A 66 -1.78 2.35 -12.15
N ARG A 67 -0.85 2.03 -13.06
CA ARG A 67 -0.05 3.02 -13.79
C ARG A 67 -0.08 2.76 -15.30
N ALA A 68 -0.17 3.83 -16.08
CA ALA A 68 0.05 3.81 -17.52
C ALA A 68 1.52 4.13 -17.84
N GLY A 69 1.95 3.76 -19.05
CA GLY A 69 3.31 3.99 -19.53
C GLY A 69 4.35 3.05 -18.91
N VAL A 70 3.98 1.82 -18.56
CA VAL A 70 4.86 0.87 -17.84
C VAL A 70 5.34 -0.26 -18.75
N THR A 71 6.49 -0.83 -18.42
CA THR A 71 7.04 -2.02 -19.10
C THR A 71 7.32 -3.13 -18.10
N VAL A 72 6.86 -4.34 -18.36
CA VAL A 72 7.14 -5.52 -17.53
C VAL A 72 8.13 -6.41 -18.27
N LEU A 73 9.29 -6.63 -17.65
CA LEU A 73 10.29 -7.60 -18.08
C LEU A 73 9.92 -8.96 -17.47
N VAL A 74 9.24 -9.81 -18.24
CA VAL A 74 8.74 -11.09 -17.74
C VAL A 74 9.81 -12.17 -17.82
N LEU A 75 9.77 -13.07 -16.85
CA LEU A 75 10.62 -14.26 -16.80
C LEU A 75 9.77 -15.49 -17.13
N GLY A 76 10.26 -16.33 -18.04
CA GLY A 76 9.72 -17.69 -18.19
C GLY A 76 9.90 -18.51 -16.92
N ASP A 77 9.08 -19.54 -16.73
CA ASP A 77 9.07 -20.35 -15.49
C ASP A 77 10.46 -20.89 -15.08
N GLY A 78 11.33 -21.20 -16.05
CA GLY A 78 12.73 -21.60 -15.78
C GLY A 78 13.55 -20.52 -15.08
N ALA A 79 13.57 -19.30 -15.65
CA ALA A 79 14.25 -18.15 -15.05
C ALA A 79 13.56 -17.67 -13.77
N MET A 80 12.23 -17.77 -13.69
CA MET A 80 11.51 -17.45 -12.46
C MET A 80 11.86 -18.43 -11.33
N SER A 81 12.11 -19.71 -11.63
CA SER A 81 12.52 -20.70 -10.63
C SER A 81 13.91 -20.43 -10.06
N THR A 82 14.84 -19.89 -10.85
CA THR A 82 16.16 -19.51 -10.34
C THR A 82 16.04 -18.33 -9.38
N LEU A 83 15.34 -17.27 -9.79
CA LEU A 83 15.07 -16.11 -8.92
C LEU A 83 14.42 -16.50 -7.60
N VAL A 84 13.44 -17.40 -7.61
CA VAL A 84 12.77 -17.86 -6.37
C VAL A 84 13.72 -18.63 -5.45
N SER A 85 14.65 -19.36 -6.03
CA SER A 85 15.66 -20.12 -5.29
C SER A 85 16.71 -19.17 -4.68
N ASP A 86 17.16 -18.17 -5.45
CA ASP A 86 18.09 -17.14 -5.00
C ASP A 86 17.47 -16.24 -3.91
N ALA A 87 16.17 -15.97 -4.00
CA ALA A 87 15.37 -15.29 -2.98
C ALA A 87 15.04 -16.16 -1.75
N GLY A 88 15.47 -17.42 -1.70
CA GLY A 88 15.19 -18.32 -0.56
C GLY A 88 13.71 -18.64 -0.34
N ALA A 89 12.89 -18.52 -1.39
CA ALA A 89 11.42 -18.57 -1.34
C ALA A 89 10.75 -17.53 -0.43
N ASP A 90 11.47 -16.48 -0.03
CA ASP A 90 10.91 -15.36 0.74
C ASP A 90 10.03 -14.47 -0.16
N LEU A 91 8.79 -14.22 0.26
CA LEU A 91 7.82 -13.51 -0.55
C LEU A 91 8.17 -12.01 -0.72
N GLY A 92 8.86 -11.42 0.27
CA GLY A 92 9.35 -10.04 0.21
C GLY A 92 10.50 -9.89 -0.79
N ALA A 93 11.49 -10.77 -0.70
CA ALA A 93 12.60 -10.86 -1.64
C ALA A 93 12.10 -11.07 -3.09
N ILE A 94 11.14 -11.99 -3.29
CA ILE A 94 10.52 -12.20 -4.61
C ILE A 94 9.77 -10.94 -5.07
N LYS A 95 9.03 -10.26 -4.18
CA LYS A 95 8.34 -9.01 -4.51
C LYS A 95 9.31 -7.94 -4.98
N ASN A 96 10.43 -7.76 -4.29
CA ASN A 96 11.46 -6.80 -4.64
C ASN A 96 12.05 -7.08 -6.02
N ALA A 97 12.36 -8.34 -6.31
CA ALA A 97 12.83 -8.73 -7.63
C ALA A 97 11.76 -8.50 -8.72
N LEU A 98 10.49 -8.85 -8.48
CA LEU A 98 9.40 -8.58 -9.44
C LEU A 98 9.24 -7.08 -9.73
N ARG A 99 9.40 -6.23 -8.71
CA ARG A 99 9.37 -4.78 -8.88
C ARG A 99 10.57 -4.22 -9.61
N LEU A 100 11.76 -4.83 -9.46
CA LEU A 100 12.94 -4.47 -10.26
C LEU A 100 12.71 -4.81 -11.74
N HIS A 101 11.99 -5.89 -12.03
CA HIS A 101 11.60 -6.28 -13.39
C HIS A 101 10.43 -5.46 -13.98
N ALA A 102 9.81 -4.58 -13.20
CA ALA A 102 8.78 -3.66 -13.67
C ALA A 102 9.37 -2.25 -13.81
N LEU A 103 9.39 -1.74 -15.03
CA LEU A 103 9.95 -0.43 -15.37
C LEU A 103 8.85 0.64 -15.32
N LEU A 104 9.20 1.81 -14.79
CA LEU A 104 8.29 2.96 -14.71
C LEU A 104 8.09 3.65 -16.07
N ASP A 105 8.97 3.39 -17.04
CA ASP A 105 8.90 3.93 -18.39
C ASP A 105 8.44 2.89 -19.42
N TYR A 106 7.81 3.40 -20.47
CA TYR A 106 7.38 2.61 -21.62
C TYR A 106 8.56 2.33 -22.57
N TRP A 107 8.91 1.07 -22.75
CA TRP A 107 9.94 0.55 -23.63
C TRP A 107 9.34 -0.47 -24.58
N ASP A 108 9.39 -0.15 -25.87
CA ASP A 108 8.98 -1.03 -26.95
C ASP A 108 10.19 -1.45 -27.79
N VAL A 109 10.01 -2.39 -28.69
CA VAL A 109 11.12 -2.89 -29.52
C VAL A 109 11.72 -1.77 -30.38
N LYS A 110 10.93 -0.75 -30.75
CA LYS A 110 11.43 0.40 -31.52
C LYS A 110 12.35 1.28 -30.70
N LYS A 111 12.00 1.58 -29.45
CA LYS A 111 12.82 2.34 -28.50
C LYS A 111 14.10 1.58 -28.15
N LEU A 112 14.03 0.26 -27.93
CA LEU A 112 15.23 -0.57 -27.72
C LEU A 112 16.16 -0.51 -28.94
N LYS A 113 15.62 -0.61 -30.16
CA LYS A 113 16.37 -0.40 -31.41
C LYS A 113 16.92 1.02 -31.58
N ALA A 114 16.37 2.01 -30.88
CA ALA A 114 16.82 3.39 -30.94
C ALA A 114 17.84 3.75 -29.85
N LEU A 115 18.16 2.83 -28.93
CA LEU A 115 19.18 3.04 -27.90
C LEU A 115 20.53 3.46 -28.52
N PRO A 116 21.30 4.35 -27.86
CA PRO A 116 22.63 4.70 -28.33
C PRO A 116 23.54 3.47 -28.37
N ALA A 117 24.40 3.39 -29.39
CA ALA A 117 25.38 2.31 -29.47
C ALA A 117 26.55 2.61 -28.53
N GLY A 118 27.01 1.59 -27.79
CA GLY A 118 28.15 1.71 -26.87
C GLY A 118 27.90 2.57 -25.63
N ALA A 119 26.64 2.82 -25.26
CA ALA A 119 26.29 3.57 -24.06
C ALA A 119 25.07 2.96 -23.36
N ASP A 120 25.11 2.98 -22.03
CA ASP A 120 24.04 2.49 -21.18
C ASP A 120 22.93 3.54 -21.06
N THR A 121 21.69 3.07 -21.09
CA THR A 121 20.50 3.87 -20.80
C THR A 121 19.84 3.36 -19.53
N LEU A 122 19.63 4.25 -18.57
CA LEU A 122 19.01 3.93 -17.28
C LEU A 122 17.51 4.20 -17.33
N THR A 123 16.75 3.34 -16.66
CA THR A 123 15.32 3.53 -16.43
C THR A 123 14.96 3.10 -15.01
N ASP A 124 14.09 3.87 -14.37
CA ASP A 124 13.70 3.63 -12.99
C ASP A 124 12.65 2.51 -12.91
N THR A 125 12.67 1.77 -11.80
CA THR A 125 11.81 0.60 -11.61
C THR A 125 10.77 0.83 -10.53
N PHE A 126 9.79 -0.07 -10.44
CA PHE A 126 8.86 -0.08 -9.31
C PHE A 126 9.58 -0.33 -7.98
N TYR A 127 10.76 -0.96 -7.98
CA TYR A 127 11.54 -1.17 -6.76
C TYR A 127 12.06 0.15 -6.19
N GLN A 128 12.46 1.09 -7.06
CA GLN A 128 12.76 2.47 -6.67
C GLN A 128 11.52 3.20 -6.15
N ALA A 129 10.39 3.09 -6.86
CA ALA A 129 9.15 3.75 -6.47
C ALA A 129 8.58 3.23 -5.13
N ALA A 130 8.85 1.97 -4.79
CA ALA A 130 8.44 1.36 -3.53
C ALA A 130 9.33 1.75 -2.34
N GLY A 131 10.43 2.48 -2.58
CA GLY A 131 11.36 2.90 -1.54
C GLY A 131 12.36 1.83 -1.11
N GLY A 132 12.41 0.67 -1.79
CA GLY A 132 13.37 -0.40 -1.50
C GLY A 132 14.81 -0.06 -1.91
N ALA A 133 14.97 0.79 -2.93
CA ALA A 133 16.28 1.18 -3.44
C ALA A 133 17.08 2.02 -2.44
N ALA A 134 18.23 1.49 -2.00
CA ALA A 134 19.18 2.19 -1.14
C ALA A 134 19.86 3.37 -1.86
N THR A 135 20.10 3.23 -3.15
CA THR A 135 20.67 4.24 -4.05
C THR A 135 19.88 4.30 -5.35
N SER A 136 20.07 5.35 -6.15
CA SER A 136 19.46 5.39 -7.49
C SER A 136 19.89 4.19 -8.34
N ALA A 137 21.15 3.76 -8.26
CA ALA A 137 21.66 2.61 -9.02
C ALA A 137 20.95 1.29 -8.66
N THR A 138 20.65 1.04 -7.38
CA THR A 138 19.88 -0.16 -6.96
C THR A 138 18.40 -0.09 -7.35
N GLY A 139 17.91 1.09 -7.74
CA GLY A 139 16.53 1.33 -8.13
C GLY A 139 16.29 1.32 -9.65
N SER A 140 17.35 1.34 -10.44
CA SER A 140 17.27 1.47 -11.89
C SER A 140 17.83 0.24 -12.60
N VAL A 141 17.27 -0.06 -13.76
CA VAL A 141 17.80 -1.05 -14.70
C VAL A 141 18.58 -0.32 -15.79
N LYS A 142 19.78 -0.81 -16.11
CA LYS A 142 20.55 -0.36 -17.27
C LYS A 142 20.25 -1.22 -18.47
N MET A 143 20.20 -0.58 -19.63
CA MET A 143 19.93 -1.21 -20.93
C MET A 143 20.90 -0.72 -21.98
N ALA A 144 21.38 -1.61 -22.84
CA ALA A 144 22.13 -1.21 -24.03
C ALA A 144 21.93 -2.17 -25.20
N LYS A 145 22.37 -1.71 -26.37
CA LYS A 145 22.62 -2.57 -27.52
C LYS A 145 23.90 -3.35 -27.31
N LEU A 146 23.83 -4.66 -27.50
CA LEU A 146 24.98 -5.54 -27.46
C LEU A 146 25.62 -5.65 -28.85
N ASP A 147 26.94 -5.85 -28.90
CA ASP A 147 27.71 -5.99 -30.15
C ASP A 147 27.21 -7.14 -31.04
N GLY A 148 26.56 -8.15 -30.45
CA GLY A 148 25.94 -9.29 -31.14
C GLY A 148 24.55 -9.04 -31.73
N GLY A 149 24.02 -7.80 -31.67
CA GLY A 149 22.72 -7.45 -32.28
C GLY A 149 21.48 -7.67 -31.40
N GLY A 150 21.67 -7.84 -30.09
CA GLY A 150 20.60 -7.94 -29.09
C GLY A 150 20.51 -6.73 -28.15
N PHE A 151 19.62 -6.80 -27.17
CA PHE A 151 19.49 -5.80 -26.10
C PHE A 151 19.78 -6.46 -24.76
N GLY A 152 20.71 -5.91 -24.01
CA GLY A 152 21.05 -6.36 -22.66
C GLY A 152 20.28 -5.57 -21.61
N PHE A 153 19.97 -6.22 -20.49
CA PHE A 153 19.41 -5.63 -19.28
C PHE A 153 20.23 -6.09 -18.08
N ALA A 154 20.53 -5.18 -17.17
CA ALA A 154 21.18 -5.48 -15.90
C ALA A 154 20.75 -4.48 -14.82
N SER A 155 20.97 -4.82 -13.56
CA SER A 155 20.85 -3.83 -12.51
C SER A 155 21.92 -2.74 -12.70
N ALA A 156 21.57 -1.47 -12.52
CA ALA A 156 22.55 -0.40 -12.56
C ALA A 156 23.50 -0.43 -11.35
N ALA A 157 23.20 -1.23 -10.32
CA ALA A 157 24.07 -1.51 -9.19
C ALA A 157 25.09 -2.64 -9.47
N SER A 158 24.92 -3.43 -10.53
CA SER A 158 25.83 -4.51 -10.87
C SER A 158 27.20 -3.95 -11.33
N PRO A 159 28.33 -4.45 -10.79
CA PRO A 159 29.64 -3.96 -11.17
C PRO A 159 30.01 -4.37 -12.60
N GLY A 160 30.58 -3.44 -13.37
CA GLY A 160 31.12 -3.67 -14.71
C GLY A 160 30.09 -3.58 -15.84
N ASP A 161 30.52 -3.94 -17.05
CA ASP A 161 29.75 -3.76 -18.30
C ASP A 161 28.94 -5.01 -18.70
N ALA A 162 28.89 -6.01 -17.83
CA ALA A 162 28.11 -7.22 -18.06
C ALA A 162 26.61 -6.95 -17.97
N TYR A 163 25.85 -7.76 -18.71
CA TYR A 163 24.40 -7.74 -18.75
C TYR A 163 23.87 -9.09 -18.25
N ASP A 164 22.96 -9.04 -17.28
CA ASP A 164 22.40 -10.23 -16.61
C ASP A 164 21.45 -10.98 -17.56
N ALA A 165 20.65 -10.22 -18.30
CA ALA A 165 19.60 -10.74 -19.17
C ALA A 165 19.64 -10.11 -20.55
N THR A 166 19.07 -10.82 -21.53
CA THR A 166 18.91 -10.30 -22.89
C THR A 166 17.44 -10.33 -23.31
N PHE A 167 17.06 -9.43 -24.21
CA PHE A 167 15.72 -9.42 -24.80
C PHE A 167 15.49 -10.72 -25.61
N ALA A 168 14.45 -11.47 -25.26
CA ALA A 168 14.05 -12.66 -26.01
C ALA A 168 12.98 -12.33 -27.06
N LYS A 169 11.81 -11.85 -26.62
CA LYS A 169 10.68 -11.50 -27.50
C LYS A 169 9.74 -10.50 -26.84
N ALA A 170 8.93 -9.81 -27.65
CA ALA A 170 7.87 -8.94 -27.16
C ALA A 170 6.54 -9.68 -27.18
N LEU A 171 5.86 -9.72 -26.03
CA LEU A 171 4.58 -10.42 -25.85
C LEU A 171 3.39 -9.49 -26.05
N LYS A 172 3.51 -8.25 -25.55
CA LYS A 172 2.47 -7.22 -25.67
C LYS A 172 3.12 -5.86 -25.83
N GLN A 173 2.61 -5.05 -26.75
CA GLN A 173 3.01 -3.66 -26.93
C GLN A 173 1.77 -2.85 -27.29
N THR A 174 1.22 -2.14 -26.31
CA THR A 174 0.21 -1.09 -26.50
C THR A 174 0.94 0.24 -26.51
N GLN A 175 0.92 0.95 -27.64
CA GLN A 175 1.75 2.12 -27.86
C GLN A 175 1.55 3.19 -26.77
N TYR A 176 2.66 3.61 -26.14
CA TYR A 176 2.73 4.59 -25.04
C TYR A 176 2.00 4.23 -23.75
N ASP A 177 1.51 2.99 -23.62
CA ASP A 177 0.67 2.60 -22.49
C ASP A 177 1.27 1.40 -21.74
N PHE A 178 1.46 0.27 -22.41
CA PHE A 178 1.84 -0.96 -21.73
C PHE A 178 2.68 -1.86 -22.62
N ALA A 179 3.83 -2.32 -22.10
CA ALA A 179 4.67 -3.29 -22.78
C ALA A 179 5.00 -4.48 -21.88
N VAL A 180 5.04 -5.67 -22.47
CA VAL A 180 5.45 -6.91 -21.82
C VAL A 180 6.52 -7.54 -22.70
N LEU A 181 7.75 -7.58 -22.21
CA LEU A 181 8.93 -8.07 -22.92
C LEU A 181 9.50 -9.26 -22.14
N GLU A 182 9.76 -10.37 -22.81
CA GLU A 182 10.46 -11.49 -22.18
C GLU A 182 11.96 -11.24 -22.16
N VAL A 183 12.59 -11.51 -21.02
CA VAL A 183 14.04 -11.50 -20.84
C VAL A 183 14.55 -12.88 -20.47
N THR A 184 15.79 -13.19 -20.87
CA THR A 184 16.33 -14.56 -20.80
C THR A 184 16.71 -15.03 -19.40
N ALA A 185 16.93 -14.13 -18.46
CA ALA A 185 17.39 -14.41 -17.11
C ALA A 185 16.89 -13.35 -16.12
N PRO A 186 16.88 -13.64 -14.80
CA PRO A 186 16.62 -12.64 -13.78
C PRO A 186 17.64 -11.50 -13.78
N ILE A 187 17.17 -10.28 -13.56
CA ILE A 187 18.01 -9.13 -13.23
C ILE A 187 18.09 -9.04 -11.70
N GLU A 188 19.32 -9.08 -11.18
CA GLU A 188 19.59 -9.15 -9.75
C GLU A 188 20.79 -8.27 -9.38
N PHE A 189 20.94 -7.96 -8.09
CA PHE A 189 22.12 -7.30 -7.55
C PHE A 189 22.31 -7.66 -6.08
N ASP A 190 23.52 -7.44 -5.56
CA ASP A 190 23.84 -7.74 -4.16
C ASP A 190 22.99 -6.90 -3.20
N GLY A 191 22.25 -7.58 -2.32
CA GLY A 191 21.29 -6.96 -1.40
C GLY A 191 19.88 -6.72 -1.95
N LEU A 192 19.55 -7.17 -3.17
CA LEU A 192 18.17 -7.10 -3.70
C LEU A 192 17.17 -7.87 -2.84
N PHE A 193 17.61 -8.99 -2.29
CA PHE A 193 16.81 -9.90 -1.46
C PHE A 193 16.88 -9.54 0.03
N ASP A 194 17.64 -8.50 0.41
CA ASP A 194 17.72 -8.06 1.79
C ASP A 194 16.40 -7.39 2.20
N GLY A 195 15.74 -7.97 3.21
CA GLY A 195 14.56 -7.38 3.80
C GLY A 195 14.84 -6.02 4.47
N PRO A 196 13.79 -5.23 4.74
CA PRO A 196 13.94 -3.92 5.35
C PRO A 196 14.52 -4.05 6.77
N THR A 197 15.72 -3.51 6.95
CA THR A 197 16.38 -3.47 8.26
C THR A 197 15.97 -2.23 9.05
N VAL A 198 16.17 -2.27 10.37
CA VAL A 198 15.95 -1.12 11.27
C VAL A 198 16.77 0.10 10.84
N ALA A 199 18.01 -0.12 10.41
CA ALA A 199 18.88 0.95 9.93
C ALA A 199 18.32 1.60 8.67
N ASN A 200 17.82 0.79 7.73
CA ASN A 200 17.19 1.28 6.51
C ASN A 200 15.88 2.01 6.81
N LEU A 201 15.03 1.47 7.68
CA LEU A 201 13.78 2.09 8.11
C LEU A 201 14.01 3.50 8.68
N THR A 202 15.01 3.67 9.55
CA THR A 202 15.31 4.97 10.17
C THR A 202 15.76 6.00 9.13
N LYS A 203 16.69 5.62 8.22
CA LYS A 203 17.13 6.49 7.11
C LYS A 203 16.00 6.85 6.16
N LEU A 204 15.11 5.89 5.89
CA LEU A 204 14.00 6.04 4.98
C LEU A 204 12.95 7.01 5.57
N LEU A 205 12.67 6.90 6.89
CA LEU A 205 11.86 7.88 7.63
C LEU A 205 12.46 9.29 7.58
N GLU A 206 13.78 9.43 7.75
CA GLU A 206 14.44 10.73 7.67
C GLU A 206 14.31 11.36 6.27
N LYS A 207 14.48 10.54 5.22
CA LYS A 207 14.31 10.97 3.81
C LYS A 207 12.87 11.37 3.51
N ALA A 208 11.89 10.72 4.15
CA ALA A 208 10.48 11.03 4.02
C ALA A 208 10.00 12.26 4.84
N GLY A 209 10.90 12.92 5.59
CA GLY A 209 10.56 14.09 6.42
C GLY A 209 9.94 13.74 7.78
N CYS A 210 10.21 12.53 8.28
CA CYS A 210 9.79 12.05 9.60
C CYS A 210 10.99 11.98 10.57
N LYS A 211 11.87 12.98 10.56
CA LYS A 211 13.14 12.96 11.32
C LYS A 211 12.90 12.94 12.83
N ARG A 212 11.91 13.70 13.31
CA ARG A 212 11.56 13.74 14.74
C ARG A 212 11.01 12.38 15.20
N PHE A 213 10.17 11.74 14.39
CA PHE A 213 9.68 10.41 14.67
C PHE A 213 10.80 9.37 14.69
N ALA A 214 11.71 9.41 13.70
CA ALA A 214 12.88 8.54 13.63
C ALA A 214 13.78 8.65 14.88
N ALA A 215 14.02 9.87 15.36
CA ALA A 215 14.77 10.12 16.59
C ALA A 215 14.06 9.57 17.86
N LEU A 216 12.74 9.71 17.93
CA LEU A 216 11.94 9.22 19.08
C LEU A 216 11.92 7.69 19.16
N ILE A 217 11.72 6.99 18.04
CA ILE A 217 11.72 5.52 18.03
C ILE A 217 13.11 4.96 18.39
N ALA A 218 14.18 5.66 17.98
CA ALA A 218 15.55 5.31 18.33
C ALA A 218 15.86 5.54 19.83
N SER A 219 15.47 6.69 20.39
CA SER A 219 15.76 7.04 21.79
C SER A 219 14.94 6.25 22.82
N THR A 220 13.75 5.79 22.43
CA THR A 220 12.83 5.04 23.30
C THR A 220 13.11 3.55 23.32
N GLY A 221 13.76 3.01 22.28
CA GLY A 221 14.04 1.58 22.13
C GLY A 221 12.91 0.78 21.47
N VAL A 222 11.86 1.45 20.98
CA VAL A 222 10.72 0.83 20.28
C VAL A 222 11.14 0.16 18.96
N LEU A 223 12.29 0.52 18.42
CA LEU A 223 12.89 -0.14 17.25
C LEU A 223 12.97 -1.66 17.40
N LYS A 224 13.19 -2.18 18.62
CA LYS A 224 13.21 -3.64 18.86
C LYS A 224 11.85 -4.29 18.65
N ASP A 225 10.77 -3.61 19.04
CA ASP A 225 9.41 -4.10 18.84
C ASP A 225 9.05 -4.09 17.35
N TYR A 226 9.46 -3.03 16.63
CA TYR A 226 9.27 -2.97 15.18
C TYR A 226 10.08 -4.05 14.49
N GLN A 227 11.32 -4.29 14.90
CA GLN A 227 12.13 -5.36 14.34
C GLN A 227 11.50 -6.74 14.55
N ALA A 228 10.96 -7.00 15.75
CA ALA A 228 10.24 -8.23 16.03
C ALA A 228 8.99 -8.36 15.15
N ALA A 229 8.22 -7.29 14.96
CA ALA A 229 7.04 -7.29 14.10
C ALA A 229 7.38 -7.42 12.59
N MET A 230 8.54 -6.90 12.15
CA MET A 230 9.02 -7.09 10.77
C MET A 230 9.47 -8.53 10.49
N ALA A 231 9.95 -9.23 11.52
CA ALA A 231 10.35 -10.64 11.43
C ALA A 231 9.19 -11.62 11.64
N ASP A 232 8.01 -11.13 12.03
CA ASP A 232 6.79 -11.93 12.16
C ASP A 232 6.15 -12.14 10.79
N GLU A 233 5.57 -13.32 10.56
CA GLU A 233 4.81 -13.68 9.37
C GLU A 233 3.65 -12.71 9.11
N ALA A 234 3.10 -12.10 10.17
CA ALA A 234 2.05 -11.10 10.04
C ALA A 234 2.55 -9.79 9.37
N GLY A 235 3.82 -9.42 9.61
CA GLY A 235 4.39 -8.17 9.11
C GLY A 235 4.13 -6.93 9.97
N LEU A 236 4.51 -5.77 9.44
CA LEU A 236 4.43 -4.48 10.11
C LEU A 236 3.83 -3.41 9.19
N THR A 237 2.83 -2.68 9.66
CA THR A 237 2.42 -1.40 9.06
C THR A 237 2.75 -0.27 10.01
N LEU A 238 3.64 0.63 9.60
CA LEU A 238 4.07 1.79 10.40
C LEU A 238 3.49 3.09 9.84
N PHE A 239 2.73 3.79 10.68
CA PHE A 239 2.22 5.12 10.37
C PHE A 239 3.19 6.19 10.89
N ALA A 240 4.03 6.73 10.00
CA ALA A 240 5.04 7.71 10.35
C ALA A 240 4.49 9.15 10.31
N PRO A 241 4.35 9.84 11.44
CA PRO A 241 3.97 11.25 11.43
C PRO A 241 5.09 12.11 10.82
N LYS A 242 4.72 13.02 9.90
CA LYS A 242 5.65 14.04 9.38
C LYS A 242 6.06 15.00 10.51
N ASP A 243 7.21 15.67 10.37
CA ASP A 243 7.69 16.58 11.42
C ASP A 243 6.67 17.70 11.75
N ASP A 244 5.91 18.17 10.76
CA ASP A 244 4.82 19.14 10.92
C ASP A 244 3.67 18.62 11.81
N ALA A 245 3.46 17.29 11.89
CA ALA A 245 2.42 16.68 12.72
C ALA A 245 2.69 16.90 14.22
N PHE A 246 3.96 17.06 14.62
CA PHE A 246 4.36 17.37 16.00
C PHE A 246 4.18 18.85 16.34
N LEU A 247 4.16 19.74 15.34
CA LEU A 247 3.93 21.18 15.51
C LEU A 247 2.46 21.56 15.34
N GLY A 248 1.62 20.59 14.94
CA GLY A 248 0.20 20.81 14.69
C GLY A 248 -0.57 21.24 15.94
N LYS A 249 -1.61 22.07 15.74
CA LYS A 249 -2.51 22.50 16.83
C LYS A 249 -3.08 21.28 17.57
N GLY A 250 -2.84 21.22 18.88
CA GLY A 250 -3.27 20.13 19.76
C GLY A 250 -2.43 18.85 19.64
N ALA A 251 -1.21 18.93 19.11
CA ALA A 251 -0.22 17.87 19.25
C ALA A 251 0.29 17.81 20.70
N PRO A 252 0.55 16.61 21.24
CA PRO A 252 1.09 16.46 22.59
C PRO A 252 2.56 16.87 22.62
N ASP A 253 3.00 17.38 23.77
CA ASP A 253 4.43 17.62 24.02
C ASP A 253 5.12 16.28 24.35
N VAL A 254 5.63 15.65 23.29
CA VAL A 254 6.33 14.36 23.37
C VAL A 254 7.65 14.42 24.14
N ASP A 255 8.22 15.61 24.35
CA ASP A 255 9.46 15.78 25.12
C ASP A 255 9.19 15.88 26.64
N ALA A 256 8.01 16.36 27.02
CA ALA A 256 7.57 16.49 28.42
C ALA A 256 6.80 15.27 28.96
N MET A 257 6.44 14.31 28.10
CA MET A 257 5.65 13.15 28.50
C MET A 257 6.52 12.06 29.18
N PRO A 258 5.96 11.26 30.10
CA PRO A 258 6.70 10.16 30.71
C PRO A 258 7.04 9.10 29.66
N ARG A 259 8.20 8.46 29.83
CA ARG A 259 8.75 7.52 28.85
C ARG A 259 7.79 6.35 28.52
N ALA A 260 7.03 5.88 29.50
CA ALA A 260 6.06 4.80 29.30
C ALA A 260 4.95 5.20 28.31
N ASP A 261 4.40 6.41 28.47
CA ASP A 261 3.35 6.93 27.59
C ASP A 261 3.93 7.21 26.19
N LEU A 262 5.18 7.66 26.10
CA LEU A 262 5.85 7.87 24.81
C LEU A 262 6.02 6.54 24.06
N VAL A 263 6.47 5.49 24.74
CA VAL A 263 6.59 4.14 24.15
C VAL A 263 5.23 3.63 23.69
N ALA A 264 4.17 3.81 24.49
CA ALA A 264 2.82 3.42 24.11
C ALA A 264 2.31 4.20 22.90
N LEU A 265 2.55 5.51 22.85
CA LEU A 265 2.21 6.37 21.71
C LEU A 265 2.93 5.93 20.43
N LEU A 266 4.23 5.65 20.50
CA LEU A 266 4.99 5.18 19.34
C LEU A 266 4.49 3.82 18.86
N ARG A 267 4.29 2.85 19.76
CA ARG A 267 3.71 1.54 19.41
C ARG A 267 2.28 1.65 18.85
N TYR A 268 1.51 2.67 19.24
CA TYR A 268 0.17 2.93 18.69
C TYR A 268 0.21 3.34 17.21
N HIS A 269 1.34 3.86 16.73
CA HIS A 269 1.53 4.17 15.31
C HIS A 269 1.90 2.95 14.47
N ALA A 270 2.04 1.76 15.07
CA ALA A 270 2.36 0.54 14.36
C ALA A 270 1.22 -0.48 14.46
N LEU A 271 0.89 -1.15 13.35
CA LEU A 271 -0.01 -2.29 13.31
C LEU A 271 0.80 -3.58 13.09
N PRO A 272 0.53 -4.65 13.84
CA PRO A 272 0.92 -6.00 13.43
C PRO A 272 0.08 -6.38 12.21
N GLY A 273 0.72 -6.69 11.09
CA GLY A 273 0.06 -6.91 9.82
C GLY A 273 0.60 -6.04 8.68
N TYR A 274 0.77 -6.61 7.49
CA TYR A 274 1.01 -5.86 6.26
C TYR A 274 -0.28 -5.26 5.66
N ASN A 275 -0.47 -3.95 5.80
CA ASN A 275 -1.67 -3.20 5.37
C ASN A 275 -1.28 -1.99 4.51
N PRO A 276 -0.89 -2.20 3.23
CA PRO A 276 -0.51 -1.12 2.35
C PRO A 276 -1.73 -0.23 2.03
N ARG A 277 -1.46 1.00 1.57
CA ARG A 277 -2.51 1.99 1.26
C ARG A 277 -3.65 1.44 0.38
N PRO A 278 -3.41 0.65 -0.69
CA PRO A 278 -4.48 0.06 -1.48
C PRO A 278 -5.39 -0.88 -0.67
N SER A 279 -4.83 -1.70 0.22
CA SER A 279 -5.62 -2.57 1.11
C SER A 279 -6.46 -1.76 2.10
N LEU A 280 -5.92 -0.67 2.63
CA LEU A 280 -6.64 0.22 3.53
C LEU A 280 -7.84 0.91 2.85
N LYS A 281 -7.78 1.16 1.54
CA LYS A 281 -8.92 1.71 0.77
C LYS A 281 -10.11 0.75 0.68
N LEU A 282 -9.86 -0.57 0.78
CA LEU A 282 -10.90 -1.60 0.69
C LEU A 282 -11.61 -1.83 2.03
N VAL A 283 -11.12 -1.23 3.12
CA VAL A 283 -11.72 -1.37 4.45
C VAL A 283 -13.07 -0.66 4.49
N LYS A 284 -14.12 -1.42 4.82
CA LYS A 284 -15.46 -0.88 5.01
C LYS A 284 -15.51 -0.04 6.29
N ALA A 285 -16.30 1.04 6.29
CA ALA A 285 -16.46 1.91 7.46
C ALA A 285 -17.01 1.18 8.71
N SER A 286 -17.70 0.05 8.53
CA SER A 286 -18.20 -0.81 9.60
C SER A 286 -17.27 -1.97 9.95
N ALA A 287 -16.04 -1.98 9.42
CA ALA A 287 -15.06 -3.01 9.73
C ALA A 287 -14.59 -2.91 11.19
N ARG A 288 -14.04 -4.01 11.70
CA ARG A 288 -13.48 -4.03 13.05
C ARG A 288 -12.27 -3.08 13.13
N PRO A 289 -12.11 -2.34 14.23
CA PRO A 289 -10.90 -1.56 14.46
C PRO A 289 -9.64 -2.45 14.41
N PHE A 290 -8.56 -1.92 13.85
CA PHE A 290 -7.27 -2.58 13.82
C PHE A 290 -6.63 -2.53 15.21
N ARG A 291 -6.04 -3.66 15.61
CA ARG A 291 -5.15 -3.70 16.77
C ARG A 291 -3.81 -3.06 16.38
N THR A 292 -3.24 -2.28 17.27
CA THR A 292 -1.90 -1.69 17.15
C THR A 292 -0.90 -2.50 17.98
N LEU A 293 0.40 -2.23 17.86
CA LEU A 293 1.41 -2.84 18.74
C LEU A 293 1.27 -2.36 20.20
N ALA A 294 0.50 -1.28 20.45
CA ALA A 294 0.13 -0.85 21.80
C ALA A 294 -1.14 -1.52 22.33
N SER A 295 -1.84 -2.32 21.51
CA SER A 295 -3.09 -2.95 21.91
C SER A 295 -2.90 -3.94 23.05
N THR A 296 -3.75 -3.82 24.07
CA THR A 296 -3.80 -4.77 25.20
C THR A 296 -4.86 -5.85 24.96
N ALA A 297 -4.81 -6.93 25.75
CA ALA A 297 -5.76 -8.04 25.66
C ALA A 297 -7.23 -7.56 25.76
N GLY A 298 -7.49 -6.49 26.53
CA GLY A 298 -8.81 -5.88 26.71
C GLY A 298 -9.32 -5.03 25.53
N GLY A 299 -8.62 -4.98 24.40
CA GLY A 299 -9.08 -4.24 23.21
C GLY A 299 -8.90 -2.72 23.29
N LYS A 300 -8.04 -2.25 24.19
CA LYS A 300 -7.60 -0.85 24.24
C LYS A 300 -6.59 -0.57 23.12
N TYR A 301 -6.37 0.71 22.81
CA TYR A 301 -5.41 1.16 21.80
C TYR A 301 -5.66 0.59 20.39
N ASN A 302 -6.93 0.52 19.98
CA ASN A 302 -7.27 0.19 18.60
C ASN A 302 -7.41 1.46 17.75
N VAL A 303 -7.28 1.32 16.44
CA VAL A 303 -7.47 2.41 15.47
C VAL A 303 -8.43 1.98 14.37
N SER A 304 -9.37 2.85 14.02
CA SER A 304 -10.32 2.59 12.94
C SER A 304 -9.82 3.22 11.64
N VAL A 305 -10.11 2.59 10.51
CA VAL A 305 -9.75 3.12 9.18
C VAL A 305 -11.03 3.58 8.49
N VAL A 306 -11.00 4.80 7.96
CA VAL A 306 -12.09 5.41 7.19
C VAL A 306 -11.57 5.74 5.80
N ALA A 307 -11.98 4.95 4.82
CA ALA A 307 -11.71 5.21 3.41
C ALA A 307 -12.84 6.04 2.78
N ARG A 308 -12.49 7.07 2.01
CA ARG A 308 -13.41 7.90 1.19
C ARG A 308 -12.82 8.11 -0.20
N GLY A 309 -13.28 7.31 -1.16
CA GLY A 309 -12.70 7.32 -2.51
C GLY A 309 -11.21 6.96 -2.46
N ASP A 310 -10.34 7.86 -2.90
CA ASP A 310 -8.88 7.68 -2.85
C ASP A 310 -8.23 8.10 -1.52
N ASP A 311 -9.01 8.68 -0.61
CA ASP A 311 -8.54 9.14 0.68
C ASP A 311 -8.65 8.06 1.75
N VAL A 312 -7.61 7.90 2.56
CA VAL A 312 -7.57 6.99 3.70
C VAL A 312 -7.24 7.82 4.93
N SER A 313 -8.13 7.78 5.92
CA SER A 313 -7.96 8.46 7.21
C SER A 313 -8.06 7.45 8.36
N LEU A 314 -7.18 7.59 9.34
CA LEU A 314 -7.16 6.84 10.58
C LEU A 314 -7.92 7.60 11.66
N ASP A 315 -8.87 6.96 12.32
CA ASP A 315 -9.70 7.51 13.37
C ASP A 315 -9.33 6.85 14.71
N THR A 316 -8.81 7.66 15.64
CA THR A 316 -8.43 7.21 16.98
C THR A 316 -9.56 7.39 18.00
N GLY A 317 -10.71 7.94 17.57
CA GLY A 317 -11.83 8.34 18.43
C GLY A 317 -11.65 9.73 19.06
N LEU A 318 -10.41 10.18 19.28
CA LEU A 318 -10.10 11.58 19.61
C LEU A 318 -9.98 12.44 18.36
N ARG A 319 -9.29 11.90 17.35
CA ARG A 319 -8.94 12.67 16.15
C ARG A 319 -8.77 11.77 14.94
N LYS A 320 -9.02 12.38 13.78
CA LYS A 320 -8.70 11.79 12.48
C LYS A 320 -7.36 12.30 11.96
N SER A 321 -6.55 11.38 11.46
CA SER A 321 -5.30 11.65 10.79
C SER A 321 -5.32 11.05 9.39
N ARG A 322 -4.95 11.85 8.39
CA ARG A 322 -4.95 11.41 7.00
C ARG A 322 -3.64 10.70 6.68
N VAL A 323 -3.72 9.60 5.93
CA VAL A 323 -2.56 8.94 5.34
C VAL A 323 -2.13 9.74 4.11
N ALA A 324 -0.93 10.31 4.14
CA ALA A 324 -0.45 11.21 3.10
C ALA A 324 0.16 10.43 1.93
N GLU A 325 1.29 9.75 2.17
CA GLU A 325 2.11 9.10 1.14
C GLU A 325 2.60 7.73 1.62
N THR A 326 2.90 6.85 0.67
CA THR A 326 3.59 5.58 0.93
C THR A 326 5.08 5.82 0.87
N VAL A 327 5.76 5.50 1.97
CA VAL A 327 7.18 5.75 2.18
C VAL A 327 7.99 4.49 1.87
N LEU A 328 7.55 3.36 2.41
CA LEU A 328 8.03 2.02 2.07
C LEU A 328 6.82 1.13 1.86
N ASP A 329 6.87 0.31 0.85
CA ASP A 329 5.92 -0.80 0.69
C ASP A 329 6.77 -1.99 0.31
N ASP A 330 7.14 -2.86 1.23
CA ASP A 330 7.96 -4.05 0.98
C ASP A 330 7.48 -5.20 1.84
N THR A 331 6.71 -6.13 1.25
CA THR A 331 6.02 -7.19 2.00
C THR A 331 7.03 -7.99 2.85
N PRO A 332 6.83 -8.14 4.17
CA PRO A 332 5.61 -7.90 4.93
C PRO A 332 5.58 -6.54 5.69
N VAL A 333 6.43 -5.59 5.32
CA VAL A 333 6.57 -4.28 5.95
C VAL A 333 6.04 -3.14 5.06
N CYS A 334 5.23 -2.25 5.61
CA CYS A 334 4.89 -1.00 4.93
C CYS A 334 4.99 0.18 5.88
N VAL A 335 5.47 1.31 5.36
CA VAL A 335 5.60 2.57 6.07
C VAL A 335 4.77 3.61 5.31
N LEU A 336 3.83 4.24 6.00
CA LEU A 336 2.89 5.19 5.44
C LEU A 336 3.01 6.49 6.24
N THR A 337 3.16 7.64 5.58
CA THR A 337 3.16 8.92 6.30
C THR A 337 1.76 9.34 6.71
N VAL A 338 1.67 10.04 7.84
CA VAL A 338 0.43 10.63 8.32
C VAL A 338 0.59 12.11 8.64
N ASP A 339 -0.47 12.88 8.39
CA ASP A 339 -0.45 14.33 8.55
C ASP A 339 -0.55 14.78 10.03
N ARG A 340 -1.02 13.90 10.92
CA ARG A 340 -1.23 14.18 12.35
C ARG A 340 -0.84 12.99 13.22
N LEU A 341 -0.41 13.27 14.44
CA LEU A 341 -0.13 12.25 15.45
C LEU A 341 -1.38 11.43 15.79
N LEU A 342 -1.25 10.11 15.78
CA LEU A 342 -2.29 9.19 16.24
C LEU A 342 -2.29 9.20 17.77
N MET A 343 -3.31 9.83 18.36
CA MET A 343 -3.45 9.96 19.80
C MET A 343 -4.51 8.96 20.30
N PRO A 344 -4.11 7.93 21.06
CA PRO A 344 -5.08 6.99 21.63
C PRO A 344 -5.90 7.68 22.73
N LEU A 345 -7.20 7.38 22.75
CA LEU A 345 -8.13 7.85 23.79
C LEU A 345 -7.59 7.56 25.20
N GLU A 346 -6.99 6.39 25.43
CA GLU A 346 -6.54 5.98 26.76
C GLU A 346 -5.42 6.84 27.36
N LEU A 347 -4.63 7.54 26.52
CA LEU A 347 -3.56 8.44 27.00
C LEU A 347 -3.96 9.91 27.03
N PHE A 348 -4.95 10.30 26.21
CA PHE A 348 -5.23 11.72 25.94
C PHE A 348 -6.70 12.12 26.12
N ALA A 349 -7.63 11.17 26.26
CA ALA A 349 -8.87 11.47 26.94
C ALA A 349 -8.46 11.68 28.39
N GLY A 350 -8.60 12.92 28.88
CA GLY A 350 -8.33 13.24 30.27
C GLY A 350 -8.87 12.12 31.14
N ALA A 351 -8.01 11.55 31.97
CA ALA A 351 -8.34 10.41 32.81
C ALA A 351 -9.76 10.59 33.35
N PRO A 352 -10.62 9.55 33.38
CA PRO A 352 -11.77 9.61 34.28
C PRO A 352 -11.19 10.08 35.61
N ALA A 353 -11.68 11.23 36.10
CA ALA A 353 -11.29 11.75 37.39
C ALA A 353 -11.22 10.56 38.34
N GLU A 354 -10.08 10.41 39.02
CA GLU A 354 -9.95 9.43 40.09
C GLU A 354 -11.28 9.40 40.83
N ALA A 355 -11.95 8.24 40.81
CA ALA A 355 -13.14 8.07 41.60
C ALA A 355 -12.75 8.56 43.01
N PRO A 356 -13.51 9.51 43.61
CA PRO A 356 -13.14 10.10 44.87
C PRO A 356 -12.80 8.95 45.80
N SER A 357 -11.54 8.94 46.26
CA SER A 357 -11.07 7.95 47.22
C SER A 357 -12.12 7.85 48.30
N PRO A 358 -12.61 6.66 48.67
CA PRO A 358 -13.62 6.54 49.70
C PRO A 358 -13.06 7.24 50.94
N THR A 359 -13.72 8.34 51.31
CA THR A 359 -13.45 9.07 52.53
C THR A 359 -13.36 8.05 53.65
N PRO A 360 -12.28 8.03 54.46
CA PRO A 360 -12.17 7.08 55.56
C PRO A 360 -13.42 7.18 56.43
N ALA A 361 -14.15 6.07 56.54
CA ALA A 361 -15.31 5.97 57.40
C ALA A 361 -14.88 6.35 58.84
N PRO A 362 -15.67 7.16 59.57
CA PRO A 362 -15.35 7.46 60.95
C PRO A 362 -15.37 6.17 61.78
N ALA A 363 -14.31 5.95 62.53
CA ALA A 363 -14.19 4.84 63.48
C ALA A 363 -15.33 4.89 64.51
N PRO A 364 -15.95 3.74 64.87
CA PRO A 364 -16.91 3.71 65.96
C PRO A 364 -16.17 3.64 67.31
N SER A 365 -16.67 4.38 68.29
CA SER A 365 -16.34 4.18 69.70
C SER A 365 -17.57 4.43 70.58
N PRO A 366 -17.61 3.81 71.77
CA PRO A 366 -18.70 2.90 72.15
C PRO A 366 -19.64 3.49 73.21
N ALA A 367 -20.84 2.92 73.34
CA ALA A 367 -21.66 3.05 74.55
C ALA A 367 -22.55 1.81 74.77
N ASP A 368 -22.72 1.50 76.05
CA ASP A 368 -23.03 0.23 76.69
C ASP A 368 -24.53 0.00 77.00
N ALA A 369 -24.86 -1.27 77.30
CA ALA A 369 -25.94 -1.80 78.17
C ALA A 369 -27.45 -1.79 77.76
N THR A 370 -27.92 -2.94 77.22
CA THR A 370 -28.96 -3.92 77.70
C THR A 370 -30.33 -3.49 78.30
N PRO A 371 -31.35 -4.40 78.48
CA PRO A 371 -31.74 -5.65 77.77
C PRO A 371 -33.28 -5.75 77.47
N SER A 372 -33.74 -6.74 76.69
CA SER A 372 -34.93 -7.62 76.95
C SER A 372 -35.36 -8.48 75.73
N SER A 373 -35.55 -9.79 75.96
CA SER A 373 -36.32 -10.79 75.16
C SER A 373 -37.53 -11.26 76.02
N PRO A 374 -38.46 -12.21 75.65
CA PRO A 374 -38.62 -13.15 74.50
C PRO A 374 -40.13 -13.35 74.06
N PRO A 375 -40.69 -14.50 73.53
CA PRO A 375 -40.21 -15.64 72.69
C PRO A 375 -41.06 -15.94 71.39
N ALA A 376 -40.62 -16.94 70.60
CA ALA A 376 -41.09 -17.46 69.28
C ALA A 376 -42.39 -18.36 69.29
N PRO A 377 -42.90 -18.97 68.18
CA PRO A 377 -42.26 -20.07 67.39
C PRO A 377 -42.54 -20.17 65.84
N PRO A 378 -41.94 -21.17 65.12
CA PRO A 378 -41.87 -21.35 63.64
C PRO A 378 -42.60 -22.67 63.18
N PRO A 379 -42.20 -23.52 62.18
CA PRO A 379 -41.49 -23.41 60.86
C PRO A 379 -42.19 -24.20 59.69
N ALA A 380 -41.59 -24.24 58.47
CA ALA A 380 -41.44 -25.42 57.57
C ALA A 380 -40.86 -24.97 56.20
N ASP A 381 -39.57 -25.24 55.89
CA ASP A 381 -38.99 -26.37 55.12
C ASP A 381 -39.21 -26.27 53.59
N ALA A 382 -38.22 -25.85 52.78
CA ALA A 382 -37.09 -26.62 52.16
C ALA A 382 -37.46 -27.17 50.76
N PRO A 383 -36.53 -27.65 49.89
CA PRO A 383 -35.09 -27.38 49.64
C PRO A 383 -34.85 -26.91 48.15
N SER A 384 -33.77 -26.23 47.76
CA SER A 384 -32.34 -26.59 47.48
C SER A 384 -32.01 -27.36 46.19
N GLU A 385 -30.85 -26.98 45.61
CA GLU A 385 -29.99 -27.58 44.56
C GLU A 385 -30.37 -27.35 43.09
N ALA A 386 -29.52 -26.77 42.23
CA ALA A 386 -28.09 -26.93 41.92
C ALA A 386 -27.78 -28.07 40.92
N ALA A 387 -26.75 -27.78 40.13
CA ALA A 387 -25.93 -28.66 39.30
C ALA A 387 -26.35 -28.88 37.84
N ALA A 388 -25.35 -28.61 37.00
CA ALA A 388 -25.30 -28.70 35.57
C ALA A 388 -25.08 -30.14 35.10
N ASP A 389 -25.69 -30.46 33.97
CA ASP A 389 -25.50 -31.69 33.20
C ASP A 389 -24.17 -31.70 32.45
N HIS A 390 -23.61 -32.91 32.35
CA HIS A 390 -22.38 -33.26 31.66
C HIS A 390 -22.73 -34.28 30.56
N VAL A 391 -21.96 -34.26 29.46
CA VAL A 391 -21.72 -35.34 28.47
C VAL A 391 -22.49 -35.32 27.13
N HIS A 392 -21.67 -35.13 26.09
CA HIS A 392 -21.68 -35.65 24.71
C HIS A 392 -22.79 -36.61 24.25
N LYS A 393 -23.30 -36.38 23.03
CA LYS A 393 -23.02 -37.28 21.89
C LYS A 393 -23.32 -36.67 20.51
N ASP A 394 -22.49 -37.08 19.56
CA ASP A 394 -22.54 -36.92 18.11
C ASP A 394 -23.89 -37.19 17.42
N VAL A 395 -24.06 -36.63 16.20
CA VAL A 395 -24.23 -37.36 14.90
C VAL A 395 -25.00 -36.50 13.86
N LYS A 396 -24.28 -36.16 12.77
CA LYS A 396 -24.64 -36.21 11.33
C LYS A 396 -25.63 -35.22 10.68
N ALA A 397 -25.03 -34.38 9.82
CA ALA A 397 -25.30 -34.08 8.40
C ALA A 397 -26.73 -34.08 7.82
N SER A 398 -27.12 -32.91 7.26
CA SER A 398 -27.83 -32.64 5.98
C SER A 398 -28.22 -31.16 6.02
N SER A 399 -28.28 -30.35 4.96
CA SER A 399 -28.44 -30.58 3.53
C SER A 399 -28.05 -29.30 2.78
N ALA A 400 -27.68 -29.46 1.51
CA ALA A 400 -27.59 -28.39 0.53
C ALA A 400 -28.98 -27.91 0.10
N SER A 401 -29.09 -26.65 -0.32
CA SER A 401 -30.16 -26.19 -1.22
C SER A 401 -29.61 -25.09 -2.12
N ALA A 402 -29.87 -25.26 -3.41
CA ALA A 402 -29.41 -24.43 -4.50
C ALA A 402 -30.54 -23.56 -5.09
N LEU A 403 -30.13 -22.61 -5.94
CA LEU A 403 -30.82 -22.06 -7.12
C LEU A 403 -31.99 -21.05 -6.97
N SER A 404 -31.76 -19.87 -7.58
CA SER A 404 -32.55 -19.30 -8.71
C SER A 404 -31.77 -18.06 -9.21
N VAL A 405 -31.25 -17.99 -10.43
CA VAL A 405 -31.86 -17.84 -11.77
C VAL A 405 -32.85 -16.67 -11.85
N GLY A 406 -32.42 -15.61 -12.54
CA GLY A 406 -33.25 -14.49 -12.99
C GLY A 406 -32.61 -13.85 -14.23
N ALA A 407 -32.84 -14.46 -15.39
CA ALA A 407 -32.60 -13.87 -16.70
C ALA A 407 -33.86 -13.11 -17.14
N LEU A 408 -33.71 -11.86 -17.60
CA LEU A 408 -34.67 -11.22 -18.49
C LEU A 408 -33.92 -10.61 -19.67
N ALA A 409 -34.44 -10.88 -20.86
CA ALA A 409 -33.86 -10.61 -22.17
C ALA A 409 -34.52 -9.41 -22.89
N ALA A 410 -33.87 -9.03 -24.00
CA ALA A 410 -34.32 -8.19 -25.12
C ALA A 410 -34.31 -6.66 -24.89
N ALA A 411 -33.92 -5.81 -25.84
CA ALA A 411 -34.08 -5.93 -27.29
C ALA A 411 -33.02 -5.13 -28.10
N ALA A 412 -32.95 -5.50 -29.37
CA ALA A 412 -32.04 -5.05 -30.42
C ALA A 412 -32.29 -3.63 -30.96
N CYS A 413 -31.26 -3.04 -31.57
CA CYS A 413 -31.40 -2.20 -32.76
C CYS A 413 -30.09 -2.20 -33.57
N SER A 414 -30.09 -2.91 -34.70
CA SER A 414 -29.18 -2.70 -35.83
C SER A 414 -30.03 -2.29 -37.03
N ALA A 415 -29.76 -1.11 -37.60
CA ALA A 415 -30.10 -0.72 -38.97
C ALA A 415 -29.12 0.41 -39.37
N VAL A 416 -28.13 0.11 -40.21
CA VAL A 416 -28.08 0.44 -41.65
C VAL A 416 -28.07 1.95 -41.92
N LEU A 417 -26.93 2.47 -42.41
CA LEU A 417 -26.93 3.33 -43.59
C LEU A 417 -25.56 3.30 -44.27
N ALA A 418 -25.58 2.82 -45.51
CA ALA A 418 -24.50 2.92 -46.48
C ALA A 418 -24.63 4.24 -47.26
N SER A 419 -23.47 4.72 -47.73
CA SER A 419 -23.25 5.55 -48.93
C SER A 419 -23.85 6.96 -49.00
N LEU A 420 -22.96 7.98 -49.03
CA LEU A 420 -22.90 8.99 -50.10
C LEU A 420 -21.70 9.95 -49.92
N LEU A 421 -20.92 10.07 -51.02
CA LEU A 421 -19.85 11.02 -51.38
C LEU A 421 -18.44 10.81 -50.82
#